data_AF-A0AA85BRW2-F1
#
_entry.id   AF-A0AA85BRW2-F1
#
_cell.length_a   1.000
_cell.length_b   1.000
_cell.length_c   1.000
_cell.angle_alpha   90.00
_cell.angle_beta   90.00
_cell.angle_gamma   90.00
#
_symmetry.space_group_name_H-M   'P 1'
#
loop_
_entity.id
_entity.type
_entity.pdbx_description
1 polymer ?
#
loop_
_entity_poly.entity_id
_entity_poly.type
_entity_poly.pdbx_seq_one_letter_code
_entity_poly.pdbx_strand_id
1 'polypeptide(L)' 'MIKQKGNNIENNQQTKIAREFLHENTIPINVDQNKLTAKLDRGILIWEAPYMTTSSTITTLTNDLIDIPG' A
#
# COMPACT_ATOMS: atom_id res chain seq x y z
N MET A 1 -13.94 2.14 -21.33
CA MET A 1 -15.34 1.97 -21.78
C MET A 1 -16.15 1.45 -20.59
N ILE A 2 -16.97 2.30 -19.97
CA ILE A 2 -17.70 1.98 -18.73
C ILE A 2 -19.13 1.62 -19.09
N LYS A 3 -19.62 0.45 -18.67
CA LYS A 3 -21.01 0.02 -18.89
C LYS A 3 -21.87 0.42 -17.69
N GLN A 4 -22.83 1.33 -17.90
CA GLN A 4 -23.89 1.59 -16.92
C GLN A 4 -25.06 0.63 -17.16
N LYS A 5 -25.56 0.01 -16.08
CA LYS A 5 -26.78 -0.79 -16.08
C LYS A 5 -27.70 -0.18 -15.02
N GLY A 6 -28.80 0.44 -15.44
CA GLY A 6 -29.77 1.03 -14.52
C GLY A 6 -31.18 0.85 -15.06
N ASN A 7 -32.03 0.15 -14.29
CA ASN A 7 -33.47 0.12 -14.52
C ASN A 7 -34.06 1.44 -14.00
N ASN A 8 -34.85 2.10 -14.85
CA ASN A 8 -35.43 3.41 -14.57
C ASN A 8 -36.64 3.25 -13.64
N ILE A 9 -36.48 3.60 -12.36
CA ILE A 9 -37.59 3.74 -11.42
C ILE A 9 -37.77 5.25 -11.22
N GLU A 10 -38.82 5.81 -11.81
CA GLU A 10 -39.20 7.21 -11.68
C GLU A 10 -39.69 7.49 -10.25
N ASN A 11 -38.74 7.67 -9.32
CA ASN A 11 -39.03 8.17 -7.99
C ASN A 11 -38.77 9.68 -7.96
N ASN A 12 -39.83 10.44 -7.70
CA ASN A 12 -39.86 11.90 -7.58
C ASN A 12 -39.20 12.39 -6.27
N GLN A 13 -38.06 11.79 -5.91
CA GLN A 13 -37.16 12.26 -4.88
C GLN A 13 -35.97 12.88 -5.60
N GLN A 14 -35.60 14.10 -5.25
CA GLN A 14 -34.44 14.79 -5.79
C GLN A 14 -33.20 13.91 -5.51
N THR A 15 -32.82 13.10 -6.49
CA THR A 15 -31.76 12.11 -6.35
C THR A 15 -30.46 12.87 -6.21
N LYS A 16 -29.94 12.95 -4.99
CA LYS A 16 -28.59 13.48 -4.75
C LYS A 16 -27.63 12.53 -5.45
N ILE A 17 -27.07 12.98 -6.57
CA ILE A 17 -26.07 12.22 -7.31
C ILE A 17 -24.77 12.27 -6.49
N ALA A 18 -24.46 11.19 -5.79
CA ALA A 18 -23.14 10.97 -5.20
C ALA A 18 -22.28 10.21 -6.21
N ARG A 19 -21.14 10.79 -6.61
CA ARG A 19 -20.15 10.12 -7.44
C ARG A 19 -19.06 9.55 -6.54
N GLU A 20 -18.82 8.25 -6.66
CA GLU A 20 -17.76 7.56 -5.94
C GLU A 20 -16.64 7.18 -6.92
N PHE A 21 -15.40 7.25 -6.44
CA PHE A 21 -14.21 6.91 -7.21
C PHE A 21 -13.43 5.84 -6.44
N LEU A 22 -13.08 4.77 -7.15
CA LEU A 22 -12.27 3.67 -6.64
C LEU A 22 -11.07 3.47 -7.58
N HIS A 23 -9.88 3.33 -7.00
CA HIS A 23 -8.66 3.04 -7.74
C HIS A 23 -7.78 2.10 -6.93
N GLU A 24 -7.22 1.09 -7.59
CA GLU A 24 -6.39 0.05 -6.99
C GLU A 24 -5.03 0.04 -7.68
N ASN A 25 -3.95 -0.02 -6.91
CA ASN A 25 -2.57 -0.08 -7.39
C ASN A 25 -1.82 -1.21 -6.70
N THR A 26 -0.98 -1.92 -7.45
CA THR A 26 -0.06 -2.90 -6.88
C THR A 26 1.11 -2.19 -6.22
N ILE A 27 1.32 -2.45 -4.93
CA ILE A 27 2.44 -1.88 -4.18
C ILE A 27 3.70 -2.75 -4.41
N PRO A 28 4.85 -2.16 -4.79
CA PRO A 28 6.10 -2.91 -4.94
C PRO A 28 6.56 -3.58 -3.63
N ILE A 29 7.24 -4.72 -3.74
CA ILE A 29 7.69 -5.52 -2.58
C ILE A 29 8.68 -4.78 -1.66
N ASN A 30 9.42 -3.81 -2.20
CA ASN A 30 10.41 -3.06 -1.47
C ASN A 30 9.85 -1.82 -0.78
N VAL A 31 8.53 -1.61 -0.75
CA VAL A 31 7.88 -0.50 -0.05
C VAL A 31 7.47 -0.92 1.35
N ASP A 32 7.78 -0.10 2.35
CA ASP A 32 7.36 -0.32 3.74
C ASP A 32 5.90 0.11 3.92
N GLN A 33 4.98 -0.84 3.77
CA GLN A 33 3.53 -0.61 3.86
C GLN A 33 3.09 -0.10 5.24
N ASN A 34 3.85 -0.40 6.31
CA ASN A 34 3.52 0.07 7.66
C ASN A 34 3.75 1.58 7.84
N LYS A 35 4.46 2.20 6.90
CA LYS A 35 4.75 3.64 6.88
C LYS A 35 4.06 4.36 5.71
N LEU A 36 3.01 3.75 5.15
CA LEU A 36 2.17 4.40 4.15
C LEU A 36 1.41 5.57 4.79
N THR A 37 1.57 6.75 4.21
CA THR A 37 0.87 7.97 4.60
C THR A 37 0.01 8.45 3.44
N ALA A 38 -1.15 9.04 3.76
CA ALA A 38 -2.09 9.55 2.78
C ALA A 38 -2.44 11.00 3.09
N LYS A 39 -2.48 11.84 2.05
CA LYS A 39 -2.87 13.25 2.12
C LYS A 39 -3.83 13.56 0.97
N LEU A 40 -4.92 14.26 1.27
CA LEU A 40 -5.76 14.89 0.26
C LEU A 40 -5.32 16.36 0.10
N ASP A 41 -4.87 16.71 -1.09
CA ASP A 41 -4.40 18.06 -1.39
C ASP A 41 -5.07 18.57 -2.68
N ARG A 42 -5.86 19.64 -2.57
CA ARG A 42 -6.57 20.26 -3.71
C ARG A 42 -7.36 19.27 -4.57
N GLY A 43 -7.99 18.27 -3.94
CA GLY A 43 -8.78 17.24 -4.62
C GLY A 43 -7.98 16.07 -5.20
N ILE A 44 -6.66 16.03 -4.96
CA ILE A 44 -5.77 14.95 -5.37
C ILE A 44 -5.40 14.13 -4.13
N LEU A 45 -5.68 12.83 -4.19
CA LEU A 45 -5.26 11.89 -3.15
C LEU A 45 -3.82 11.45 -3.43
N ILE A 46 -2.90 11.81 -2.54
CA ILE A 46 -1.47 11.52 -2.62
C ILE A 46 -1.13 10.50 -1.54
N TRP A 47 -0.54 9.37 -1.92
CA TRP A 47 -0.06 8.35 -1.00
C TRP A 47 1.46 8.18 -1.13
N GLU A 48 2.17 8.19 -0.02
CA GLU A 48 3.64 8.14 0.03
C GLU A 48 4.10 7.13 1.10
N ALA A 49 5.14 6.37 0.79
CA ALA A 49 5.76 5.41 1.71
C ALA A 49 7.26 5.29 1.40
N PRO A 50 8.11 5.10 2.43
CA PRO A 50 9.53 4.85 2.20
C PRO A 50 9.79 3.43 1.68
N TYR A 51 10.94 3.24 1.07
CA TYR A 51 11.44 1.90 0.77
C TYR A 51 11.93 1.18 2.03
N MET A 52 11.80 -0.14 2.07
CA MET A 52 12.36 -0.99 3.12
C MET A 52 13.89 -0.91 3.07
N THR A 53 14.52 -0.56 4.19
CA THR A 53 15.97 -0.65 4.35
C THR A 53 16.35 -2.07 4.77
N THR A 54 17.05 -2.81 3.93
CA THR A 54 17.66 -4.10 4.31
C THR A 54 18.82 -3.86 5.27
N SER A 55 18.56 -3.72 6.56
CA SER A 55 19.63 -3.84 7.56
C SER A 55 19.83 -5.33 7.84
N SER A 56 20.49 -6.04 6.93
CA SER A 56 20.96 -7.40 7.19
C SER A 56 22.14 -7.32 8.14
N THR A 57 21.88 -7.41 9.45
CA THR A 57 22.94 -7.68 10.42
C THR A 57 23.40 -9.12 10.19
N ILE A 58 24.45 -9.31 9.39
CA ILE A 58 25.12 -10.60 9.26
C ILE A 58 25.89 -10.83 10.55
N THR A 59 25.31 -11.56 11.50
CA THR A 59 26.04 -12.08 12.65
C THR A 59 26.84 -13.29 12.18
N THR A 60 28.09 -13.07 11.77
CA THR A 60 29.05 -14.14 11.54
C THR A 60 29.46 -14.73 12.90
N LEU A 61 28.77 -15.78 13.33
CA LEU A 61 29.24 -16.65 14.42
C LEU A 61 30.34 -17.56 13.86
N THR A 62 31.58 -17.07 13.86
CA THR A 62 32.76 -17.93 13.73
C THR A 62 33.70 -17.62 14.88
N ASN A 63 33.67 -18.46 15.90
CA ASN A 63 34.81 -18.72 16.77
C ASN A 63 34.64 -20.14 17.33
N ASP A 64 34.77 -21.12 16.41
CA ASP A 64 35.30 -22.43 16.76
C ASP A 64 36.75 -22.23 17.20
N LEU A 65 37.00 -22.11 18.52
CA LEU A 65 38.29 -22.50 19.08
C LEU A 65 38.23 -23.99 19.35
N ILE A 66 38.80 -24.74 18.41
CA ILE A 66 39.10 -26.16 18.53
C ILE A 66 40.15 -26.31 19.63
N ASP A 67 39.76 -26.99 20.72
CA ASP A 67 40.65 -27.41 21.79
C ASP A 67 41.47 -28.62 21.31
N ILE A 68 42.79 -28.46 21.15
CA ILE A 68 43.73 -29.57 20.87
C ILE A 68 44.69 -29.65 22.06
N PRO A 69 44.53 -30.62 22.98
CA PRO A 69 45.58 -30.93 23.94
C PRO A 69 46.63 -31.85 23.30
N GLY A 70 47.90 -31.45 23.45
CA GLY A 70 49.07 -32.30 23.23
C GLY A 70 49.43 -33.14 24.45
#